data_AF-A0AAU2CLN4-F1
#
_entry.id   AF-A0AAU2CLN4-F1
#
_cell.length_a   1.000
_cell.length_b   1.000
_cell.length_c   1.000
_cell.angle_alpha   90.00
_cell.angle_beta   90.00
_cell.angle_gamma   90.00
#
_symmetry.space_group_name_H-M   'P 1'
#
loop_
_entity.id
_entity.type
_entity.pdbx_description
1 polymer ?
#
loop_
_entity_poly.entity_id
_entity_poly.type
_entity_poly.pdbx_seq_one_letter_code
_entity_poly.pdbx_strand_id
1 'polypeptide(L)'
;MPGPDGTRMPHSLLTEIVAYGRFPRMGSPYCRKSAKESVVSAAWTPFVDRLKRELGRPVRILKVMGLRSDEGPDRKKRPAFRTVQVNGARVVDEWLPVKDWSTAAVKEWHADAPVPYSWTYDSVPGAGDWSGTSRCSCSLCVFASKHDVLLSIGRRPRLADLYAEVERVRGDSFRSFRADWRIADLIRHAAQCGAPDPGVVCTDDGPEFTALTKQVRAALQKEPRKEPELARHGGRALCEGCTVHS
;
A
#
# COMPACT_ATOMS: atom_id res chain seq x y z
N MET A 1 -2.86 -2.31 17.16
CA MET A 1 -3.06 -1.81 18.55
C MET A 1 -3.47 -2.97 19.44
N PRO A 2 -2.95 -3.06 20.68
CA PRO A 2 -3.46 -4.02 21.65
C PRO A 2 -4.91 -3.65 21.98
N GLY A 3 -5.78 -4.66 22.01
CA GLY A 3 -7.11 -4.59 22.56
C GLY A 3 -7.07 -4.52 24.09
N PRO A 4 -8.22 -4.42 24.75
CA PRO A 4 -8.33 -4.37 26.21
C PRO A 4 -7.65 -5.55 26.92
N ASP A 5 -7.54 -6.68 26.23
CA ASP A 5 -6.94 -7.94 26.68
C ASP A 5 -5.49 -8.15 26.17
N GLY A 6 -4.89 -7.13 25.57
CA GLY A 6 -3.55 -7.22 24.96
C GLY A 6 -3.53 -7.89 23.58
N THR A 7 -4.66 -8.40 23.07
CA THR A 7 -4.70 -9.03 21.74
C THR A 7 -4.52 -8.00 20.64
N ARG A 8 -3.83 -8.35 19.55
CA ARG A 8 -3.67 -7.40 18.44
C ARG A 8 -4.99 -7.31 17.67
N MET A 9 -5.74 -6.24 17.89
CA MET A 9 -6.97 -5.99 17.13
C MET A 9 -6.65 -5.73 15.65
N PRO A 10 -7.47 -6.23 14.70
CA PRO A 10 -7.45 -5.77 13.32
C PRO A 10 -7.67 -4.25 13.28
N HIS A 11 -6.82 -3.54 12.54
CA HIS A 11 -6.93 -2.10 12.35
C HIS A 11 -6.38 -1.74 10.97
N SER A 12 -6.82 -0.59 10.45
CA SER A 12 -6.38 -0.11 9.15
C SER A 12 -4.89 0.24 9.14
N LEU A 13 -4.29 0.34 7.95
CA LEU A 13 -2.94 0.86 7.80
C LEU A 13 -2.80 2.28 8.38
N LEU A 14 -3.78 3.16 8.16
CA LEU A 14 -3.72 4.53 8.68
C LEU A 14 -3.75 4.56 10.21
N THR A 15 -4.57 3.70 10.83
CA THR A 15 -4.57 3.54 12.29
C THR A 15 -3.21 3.02 12.80
N GLU A 16 -2.56 2.12 12.07
CA GLU A 16 -1.21 1.66 12.43
C GLU A 16 -0.17 2.77 12.27
N ILE A 17 -0.28 3.60 11.22
CA ILE A 17 0.56 4.79 11.02
C ILE A 17 0.47 5.71 12.22
N VAL A 18 -0.74 6.01 12.67
CA VAL A 18 -1.00 6.87 13.83
C VAL A 18 -0.40 6.29 15.11
N ALA A 19 -0.62 5.00 15.37
CA ALA A 19 -0.11 4.33 16.56
C ALA A 19 1.41 4.11 16.51
N TYR A 20 1.98 4.00 15.32
CA TYR A 20 3.42 3.91 15.12
C TYR A 20 4.10 5.27 15.27
N GLY A 21 3.47 6.34 14.80
CA GLY A 21 3.98 7.72 14.84
C GLY A 21 4.71 8.18 13.59
N ARG A 22 4.89 7.29 12.60
CA ARG A 22 5.62 7.58 11.36
C ARG A 22 4.95 6.94 10.15
N PHE A 23 4.93 7.62 9.01
CA PHE A 23 4.56 7.04 7.73
C PHE A 23 5.56 5.97 7.28
N PRO A 24 5.12 4.93 6.55
CA PRO A 24 6.03 3.93 6.00
C PRO A 24 6.96 4.57 4.97
N ARG A 25 8.22 4.15 4.92
CA ARG A 25 9.22 4.65 3.95
C ARG A 25 10.13 3.53 3.47
N MET A 26 10.94 3.81 2.46
CA MET A 26 12.02 2.89 2.07
C MET A 26 12.97 2.68 3.25
N GLY A 27 13.26 1.42 3.57
CA GLY A 27 14.02 1.03 4.77
C GLY A 27 13.16 0.65 5.97
N SER A 28 11.95 1.20 6.11
CA SER A 28 10.97 0.80 7.15
C SER A 28 9.56 0.56 6.59
N PRO A 29 9.39 -0.34 5.59
CA PRO A 29 8.09 -0.65 5.00
C PRO A 29 7.28 -1.57 5.92
N TYR A 30 7.04 -1.18 7.17
CA TYR A 30 6.30 -2.02 8.12
C TYR A 30 4.92 -2.38 7.58
N CYS A 31 4.31 -1.51 6.75
CA CYS A 31 3.07 -1.78 6.03
C CYS A 31 3.13 -3.03 5.14
N ARG A 32 4.30 -3.41 4.61
CA ARG A 32 4.49 -4.67 3.87
C ARG A 32 4.61 -5.85 4.82
N LYS A 33 5.46 -5.71 5.84
CA LYS A 33 5.76 -6.81 6.77
C LYS A 33 4.55 -7.18 7.62
N SER A 34 3.93 -6.21 8.29
CA SER A 34 2.86 -6.45 9.27
C SER A 34 1.49 -6.68 8.65
N ALA A 35 1.17 -5.99 7.55
CA ALA A 35 -0.16 -6.03 6.95
C ALA A 35 -0.26 -6.96 5.73
N LYS A 36 0.87 -7.50 5.23
CA LYS A 36 0.87 -8.43 4.09
C LYS A 36 1.61 -9.72 4.39
N GLU A 37 2.93 -9.64 4.56
CA GLU A 37 3.79 -10.84 4.63
C GLU A 37 3.52 -11.68 5.88
N SER A 38 3.40 -11.06 7.06
CA SER A 38 3.12 -11.81 8.30
C SER A 38 1.71 -12.41 8.31
N VAL A 39 0.73 -11.75 7.68
CA VAL A 39 -0.65 -12.26 7.58
C VAL A 39 -0.66 -13.54 6.74
N VAL A 40 0.01 -13.54 5.59
CA VAL A 40 0.15 -14.74 4.75
C VAL A 40 0.86 -15.87 5.50
N SER A 41 1.98 -15.58 6.17
CA SER A 41 2.70 -16.61 6.92
C SER A 41 1.89 -17.16 8.10
N ALA A 42 1.09 -16.32 8.76
CA ALA A 42 0.24 -16.75 9.88
C ALA A 42 -0.91 -17.65 9.41
N ALA A 43 -1.47 -17.38 8.22
CA ALA A 43 -2.48 -18.24 7.61
C ALA A 43 -1.96 -19.66 7.32
N TRP A 44 -0.64 -19.85 7.19
CA TRP A 44 -0.05 -21.16 6.98
C TRP A 44 0.04 -22.03 8.22
N THR A 45 0.17 -21.41 9.40
CA THR A 45 0.48 -22.11 10.65
C THR A 45 -0.49 -23.25 10.95
N PRO A 46 -1.83 -23.06 10.91
CA PRO A 46 -2.76 -24.12 11.29
C PRO A 46 -2.64 -25.39 10.43
N PHE A 47 -2.46 -25.24 9.11
CA PHE A 47 -2.33 -26.41 8.24
C PHE A 47 -0.93 -27.01 8.30
N VAL A 48 0.13 -26.22 8.52
CA VAL A 48 1.49 -26.75 8.70
C VAL A 48 1.55 -27.62 9.94
N ASP A 49 0.97 -27.16 11.06
CA ASP A 49 0.96 -27.89 12.33
C ASP A 49 0.19 -29.21 12.24
N ARG A 50 -0.90 -29.23 11.47
CA ARG A 50 -1.67 -30.45 11.18
C ARG A 50 -0.90 -31.39 10.25
N LEU A 51 -0.54 -30.92 9.05
CA LEU A 51 0.04 -31.77 7.99
C LEU A 51 1.43 -32.29 8.35
N LYS A 52 2.24 -31.55 9.12
CA LYS A 52 3.54 -32.04 9.57
C LYS A 52 3.42 -33.33 10.38
N ARG A 53 2.39 -33.40 11.26
CA ARG A 53 2.13 -34.59 12.09
C ARG A 53 1.65 -35.76 11.26
N GLU A 54 0.74 -35.51 10.32
CA GLU A 54 0.20 -36.53 9.41
C GLU A 54 1.25 -37.09 8.45
N LEU A 55 2.12 -36.24 7.92
CA LEU A 55 3.11 -36.62 6.91
C LEU A 55 4.42 -37.17 7.49
N GLY A 56 4.69 -36.94 8.78
CA GLY A 56 5.98 -37.30 9.41
C GLY A 56 7.20 -36.58 8.83
N ARG A 57 6.99 -35.52 8.04
CA ARG A 57 8.04 -34.75 7.35
C ARG A 57 7.65 -33.27 7.23
N PRO A 58 8.62 -32.37 6.95
CA PRO A 58 8.32 -30.97 6.67
C PRO A 58 7.32 -30.81 5.51
N VAL A 59 6.33 -29.94 5.70
CA VAL A 59 5.31 -29.63 4.69
C VAL A 59 5.95 -28.85 3.54
N ARG A 60 5.72 -29.26 2.29
CA ARG A 60 6.16 -28.50 1.12
C ARG A 60 5.06 -27.52 0.69
N ILE A 61 5.42 -26.25 0.59
CA ILE A 61 4.52 -25.16 0.20
C ILE A 61 5.06 -24.53 -1.07
N LEU A 62 4.24 -24.49 -2.12
CA LEU A 62 4.54 -23.74 -3.34
C LEU A 62 3.78 -22.41 -3.30
N LYS A 63 4.51 -21.30 -3.22
CA LYS A 63 4.01 -19.93 -3.26
C LYS A 63 4.09 -19.42 -4.70
N VAL A 64 2.95 -19.43 -5.40
CA VAL A 64 2.83 -18.89 -6.76
C VAL A 64 2.54 -17.39 -6.70
N MET A 65 3.39 -16.56 -7.32
CA MET A 65 3.28 -15.10 -7.27
C MET A 65 3.39 -14.47 -8.66
N GLY A 66 2.49 -13.54 -8.98
CA GLY A 66 2.49 -12.80 -10.24
C GLY A 66 3.51 -11.66 -10.35
N LEU A 67 4.71 -11.80 -9.78
CA LEU A 67 5.74 -10.75 -9.85
C LEU A 67 6.46 -10.78 -11.20
N ARG A 68 6.63 -9.62 -11.83
CA ARG A 68 7.26 -9.50 -13.16
C ARG A 68 8.55 -8.71 -13.10
N SER A 69 9.51 -9.05 -13.98
CA SER A 69 10.78 -8.35 -14.14
C SER A 69 10.59 -6.87 -14.52
N ASP A 70 9.54 -6.59 -15.28
CA ASP A 70 9.15 -5.27 -15.79
C ASP A 70 8.68 -4.29 -14.69
N GLU A 71 8.35 -4.79 -13.49
CA GLU A 71 7.88 -3.97 -12.37
C GLU A 71 9.00 -3.22 -11.63
N GLY A 72 10.26 -3.58 -11.88
CA GLY A 72 11.42 -2.83 -11.39
C GLY A 72 12.70 -3.64 -11.19
N PRO A 73 13.83 -2.98 -10.89
CA PRO A 73 15.16 -3.60 -10.85
C PRO A 73 15.27 -4.77 -9.87
N ASP A 74 14.70 -4.63 -8.67
CA ASP A 74 14.69 -5.68 -7.64
C ASP A 74 13.88 -6.92 -8.07
N ARG A 75 12.86 -6.73 -8.91
CA ARG A 75 12.05 -7.84 -9.45
C ARG A 75 12.78 -8.53 -10.59
N LYS A 76 13.43 -7.76 -11.45
CA LYS A 76 14.26 -8.29 -12.55
C LYS A 76 15.34 -9.26 -12.05
N LYS A 77 16.00 -8.92 -10.94
CA LYS A 77 17.05 -9.75 -10.30
C LYS A 77 16.52 -11.03 -9.64
N ARG A 78 15.21 -11.17 -9.39
CA ARG A 78 14.66 -12.38 -8.75
C ARG A 78 14.58 -13.53 -9.76
N PRO A 79 15.01 -14.75 -9.39
CA PRO A 79 14.85 -15.92 -10.24
C PRO A 79 13.37 -16.32 -10.36
N ALA A 80 13.03 -17.05 -11.43
CA ALA A 80 11.67 -17.54 -11.66
C ALA A 80 11.23 -18.56 -10.60
N PHE A 81 12.17 -19.35 -10.08
CA PHE A 81 11.95 -20.33 -9.03
C PHE A 81 13.05 -20.24 -7.98
N ARG A 82 12.68 -20.30 -6.69
CA ARG A 82 13.66 -20.36 -5.58
C ARG A 82 13.04 -20.89 -4.29
N THR A 83 13.84 -21.56 -3.48
CA THR A 83 13.47 -21.88 -2.10
C THR A 83 13.67 -20.63 -1.23
N VAL A 84 12.62 -20.21 -0.51
CA VAL A 84 12.61 -18.98 0.31
C VAL A 84 12.64 -19.27 1.81
N GLN A 85 12.28 -20.49 2.23
CA GLN A 85 12.34 -20.89 3.63
C GLN A 85 12.52 -22.41 3.75
N VAL A 86 13.43 -22.84 4.63
CA VAL A 86 13.60 -24.25 5.01
C VAL A 86 13.71 -24.33 6.53
N ASN A 87 12.89 -25.16 7.16
CA ASN A 87 13.05 -25.54 8.55
C ASN A 87 12.40 -26.91 8.82
N GLY A 88 12.50 -27.39 10.06
CA GLY A 88 11.93 -28.69 10.46
C GLY A 88 10.39 -28.78 10.41
N ALA A 89 9.68 -27.70 10.10
CA ALA A 89 8.23 -27.72 9.93
C ALA A 89 7.80 -27.61 8.46
N ARG A 90 8.53 -26.84 7.63
CA ARG A 90 8.16 -26.58 6.24
C ARG A 90 9.35 -26.26 5.34
N VAL A 91 9.16 -26.55 4.06
CA VAL A 91 9.97 -26.08 2.93
C VAL A 91 9.07 -25.23 2.05
N VAL A 92 9.45 -23.97 1.82
CA VAL A 92 8.66 -23.02 1.03
C VAL A 92 9.43 -22.65 -0.23
N ASP A 93 8.84 -22.97 -1.37
CA ASP A 93 9.33 -22.60 -2.69
C ASP A 93 8.49 -21.45 -3.24
N GLU A 94 9.12 -20.48 -3.91
CA GLU A 94 8.47 -19.36 -4.60
C GLU A 94 8.62 -19.56 -6.12
N TRP A 95 7.51 -19.47 -6.83
CA TRP A 95 7.46 -19.57 -8.29
C TRP A 95 6.77 -18.36 -8.91
N LEU A 96 7.41 -17.77 -9.92
CA LEU A 96 7.00 -16.58 -10.65
C LEU A 96 6.66 -16.94 -12.12
N PRO A 97 5.45 -17.47 -12.39
CA PRO A 97 5.11 -17.99 -13.72
C PRO A 97 5.10 -16.92 -14.82
N VAL A 98 4.82 -15.67 -14.46
CA VAL A 98 4.74 -14.53 -15.39
C VAL A 98 5.96 -13.62 -15.28
N LYS A 99 7.10 -14.13 -14.79
CA LYS A 99 8.30 -13.32 -14.51
C LYS A 99 8.71 -12.44 -15.70
N ASP A 100 8.63 -12.98 -16.91
CA ASP A 100 9.14 -12.31 -18.11
C ASP A 100 8.04 -11.61 -18.92
N TRP A 101 6.82 -11.53 -18.39
CA TRP A 101 5.73 -10.80 -19.04
C TRP A 101 5.97 -9.28 -18.95
N SER A 102 5.89 -8.62 -20.10
CA SER A 102 5.87 -7.16 -20.19
C SER A 102 4.51 -6.61 -19.77
N THR A 103 4.44 -5.30 -19.48
CA THR A 103 3.17 -4.65 -19.18
C THR A 103 2.22 -4.68 -20.38
N ALA A 104 2.74 -4.60 -21.60
CA ALA A 104 1.94 -4.76 -22.82
C ALA A 104 1.32 -6.17 -22.90
N ALA A 105 2.11 -7.22 -22.66
CA ALA A 105 1.61 -8.61 -22.67
C ALA A 105 0.52 -8.84 -21.61
N VAL A 106 0.64 -8.22 -20.43
CA VAL A 106 -0.41 -8.27 -19.41
C VAL A 106 -1.70 -7.59 -19.89
N LYS A 107 -1.61 -6.43 -20.55
CA LYS A 107 -2.78 -5.73 -21.08
C LYS A 107 -3.45 -6.51 -22.20
N GLU A 108 -2.67 -7.05 -23.13
CA GLU A 108 -3.12 -7.90 -24.22
C GLU A 108 -3.83 -9.16 -23.69
N TRP A 109 -3.25 -9.83 -22.69
CA TRP A 109 -3.90 -10.98 -22.07
C TRP A 109 -5.28 -10.64 -21.48
N HIS A 110 -5.44 -9.44 -20.89
CA HIS A 110 -6.73 -9.00 -20.34
C HIS A 110 -7.76 -8.60 -21.41
N ALA A 111 -7.37 -8.44 -22.68
CA ALA A 111 -8.33 -8.17 -23.75
C ALA A 111 -9.27 -9.37 -23.98
N ASP A 112 -8.73 -10.59 -23.88
CA ASP A 112 -9.45 -11.84 -24.13
C ASP A 112 -9.63 -12.70 -22.87
N ALA A 113 -9.09 -12.27 -21.72
CA ALA A 113 -9.18 -13.05 -20.49
C ALA A 113 -10.63 -13.13 -19.96
N PRO A 114 -11.04 -14.29 -19.43
CA PRO A 114 -12.36 -14.45 -18.80
C PRO A 114 -12.43 -13.77 -17.41
N VAL A 115 -11.42 -12.99 -17.02
CA VAL A 115 -11.33 -12.34 -15.72
C VAL A 115 -11.09 -10.85 -15.91
N PRO A 116 -11.99 -9.98 -15.39
CA PRO A 116 -11.80 -8.54 -15.51
C PRO A 116 -10.61 -8.06 -14.66
N TYR A 117 -9.88 -7.08 -15.17
CA TYR A 117 -8.90 -6.35 -14.36
C TYR A 117 -9.59 -5.35 -13.42
N SER A 118 -8.86 -4.84 -12.43
CA SER A 118 -9.38 -3.84 -11.49
C SER A 118 -9.75 -2.54 -12.20
N TRP A 119 -10.96 -2.03 -11.93
CA TRP A 119 -11.44 -0.75 -12.46
C TRP A 119 -10.48 0.42 -12.22
N THR A 120 -9.62 0.34 -11.20
CA THR A 120 -8.68 1.41 -10.86
C THR A 120 -7.67 1.71 -11.95
N TYR A 121 -7.48 0.80 -12.91
CA TYR A 121 -6.61 0.99 -14.07
C TYR A 121 -7.22 1.89 -15.15
N ASP A 122 -8.54 2.08 -15.17
CA ASP A 122 -9.23 2.92 -16.16
C ASP A 122 -9.49 4.33 -15.63
N SER A 123 -9.74 5.29 -16.53
CA SER A 123 -10.18 6.65 -16.16
C SER A 123 -11.49 6.62 -15.37
N VAL A 124 -12.48 5.91 -15.89
CA VAL A 124 -13.74 5.52 -15.24
C VAL A 124 -13.92 4.00 -15.28
N PRO A 125 -14.64 3.39 -14.32
CA PRO A 125 -14.82 1.94 -14.29
C PRO A 125 -15.35 1.36 -15.61
N GLY A 126 -14.57 0.49 -16.22
CA GLY A 126 -14.94 -0.22 -17.45
C GLY A 126 -14.65 0.55 -18.74
N ALA A 127 -13.92 1.67 -18.70
CA ALA A 127 -13.58 2.43 -19.91
C ALA A 127 -12.65 1.67 -20.87
N GLY A 128 -11.87 0.70 -20.40
CA GLY A 128 -10.94 -0.02 -21.28
C GLY A 128 -9.66 0.75 -21.64
N ASP A 129 -9.49 1.97 -21.14
CA ASP A 129 -8.49 2.92 -21.63
C ASP A 129 -7.14 2.87 -20.90
N TRP A 130 -7.06 2.11 -19.80
CA TRP A 130 -5.86 2.02 -18.96
C TRP A 130 -5.29 3.38 -18.52
N SER A 131 -6.15 4.41 -18.42
CA SER A 131 -5.78 5.81 -18.12
C SER A 131 -5.96 6.20 -16.65
N GLY A 132 -6.21 5.22 -15.78
CA GLY A 132 -6.31 5.38 -14.33
C GLY A 132 -4.96 5.26 -13.61
N THR A 133 -4.98 4.59 -12.46
CA THR A 133 -3.76 4.33 -11.68
C THR A 133 -2.87 3.34 -12.41
N SER A 134 -1.56 3.56 -12.39
CA SER A 134 -0.60 2.62 -12.98
C SER A 134 -0.42 1.35 -12.14
N ARG A 135 -1.02 1.29 -10.95
CA ARG A 135 -0.90 0.18 -9.99
C ARG A 135 -2.10 0.12 -9.04
N CYS A 136 -2.64 -1.08 -8.84
CA CYS A 136 -3.63 -1.34 -7.80
C CYS A 136 -2.96 -1.52 -6.42
N SER A 137 -2.69 -0.42 -5.73
CA SER A 137 -2.11 -0.41 -4.38
C SER A 137 -3.07 0.22 -3.35
N CYS A 138 -2.62 0.45 -2.12
CA CYS A 138 -3.42 1.23 -1.16
C CYS A 138 -3.71 2.62 -1.76
N SER A 139 -4.90 3.20 -1.49
CA SER A 139 -5.32 4.47 -2.10
C SER A 139 -4.24 5.57 -1.99
N LEU A 140 -3.70 5.80 -0.79
CA LEU A 140 -2.59 6.74 -0.58
C LEU A 140 -1.30 5.98 -0.29
N CYS A 141 -0.75 5.33 -1.32
CA CYS A 141 0.47 4.55 -1.19
C CYS A 141 1.72 5.44 -1.29
N VAL A 142 2.57 5.41 -0.26
CA VAL A 142 3.89 6.06 -0.22
C VAL A 142 4.86 5.62 -1.33
N PHE A 143 4.58 4.49 -2.00
CA PHE A 143 5.39 3.98 -3.10
C PHE A 143 4.77 4.27 -4.48
N ALA A 144 3.65 4.98 -4.55
CA ALA A 144 3.00 5.32 -5.81
C ALA A 144 3.65 6.53 -6.47
N SER A 145 3.41 6.69 -7.78
CA SER A 145 3.88 7.85 -8.53
C SER A 145 3.13 9.12 -8.10
N LYS A 146 3.66 10.31 -8.44
CA LYS A 146 2.94 11.58 -8.21
C LYS A 146 1.54 11.53 -8.82
N HIS A 147 1.46 11.09 -10.08
CA HIS A 147 0.22 10.97 -10.84
C HIS A 147 -0.81 10.10 -10.11
N ASP A 148 -0.42 8.89 -9.69
CA ASP A 148 -1.33 7.97 -8.98
C ASP A 148 -1.82 8.54 -7.65
N VAL A 149 -0.96 9.26 -6.91
CA VAL A 149 -1.34 9.87 -5.63
C VAL A 149 -2.31 11.02 -5.87
N LEU A 150 -2.05 11.90 -6.84
CA LEU A 150 -2.98 12.98 -7.19
C LEU A 150 -4.33 12.45 -7.68
N LEU A 151 -4.32 11.43 -8.53
CA LEU A 151 -5.54 10.75 -8.96
C LEU A 151 -6.29 10.16 -7.76
N SER A 152 -5.58 9.54 -6.81
CA SER A 152 -6.19 8.97 -5.61
C SER A 152 -6.72 10.01 -4.63
N ILE A 153 -6.11 11.20 -4.56
CA ILE A 153 -6.62 12.35 -3.81
C ILE A 153 -7.96 12.80 -4.40
N GLY A 154 -8.03 12.95 -5.73
CA GLY A 154 -9.29 13.30 -6.40
C GLY A 154 -10.37 12.23 -6.23
N ARG A 155 -9.99 10.94 -6.29
CA ARG A 155 -10.93 9.81 -6.11
C ARG A 155 -11.41 9.66 -4.68
N ARG A 156 -10.61 10.01 -3.67
CA ARG A 156 -10.93 9.83 -2.24
C ARG A 156 -10.55 11.07 -1.41
N PRO A 157 -11.22 12.21 -1.61
CA PRO A 157 -10.84 13.47 -0.97
C PRO A 157 -10.90 13.40 0.56
N ARG A 158 -11.93 12.78 1.13
CA ARG A 158 -12.07 12.64 2.59
C ARG A 158 -10.98 11.77 3.22
N LEU A 159 -10.53 10.73 2.52
CA LEU A 159 -9.39 9.94 2.98
C LEU A 159 -8.09 10.77 2.93
N ALA A 160 -7.91 11.59 1.89
CA ALA A 160 -6.76 12.49 1.80
C ALA A 160 -6.74 13.49 2.95
N ASP A 161 -7.88 14.08 3.29
CA ASP A 161 -8.03 14.99 4.43
C ASP A 161 -7.68 14.29 5.75
N LEU A 162 -8.11 13.04 5.94
CA LEU A 162 -7.77 12.27 7.13
C LEU A 162 -6.26 11.96 7.20
N TYR A 163 -5.61 11.71 6.07
CA TYR A 163 -4.15 11.58 6.01
C TYR A 163 -3.44 12.90 6.35
N ALA A 164 -3.95 14.05 5.88
CA ALA A 164 -3.44 15.37 6.23
C ALA A 164 -3.61 15.69 7.72
N GLU A 165 -4.73 15.30 8.34
CA GLU A 165 -4.95 15.39 9.79
C GLU A 165 -3.86 14.61 10.53
N VAL A 166 -3.59 13.36 10.12
CA VAL A 166 -2.55 12.52 10.73
C VAL A 166 -1.15 13.11 10.55
N GLU A 167 -0.80 13.58 9.35
CA GLU A 167 0.48 14.23 9.05
C GLU A 167 0.69 15.46 9.95
N ARG A 168 -0.33 16.32 10.08
CA ARG A 168 -0.27 17.52 10.92
C ARG A 168 -0.12 17.19 12.41
N VAL A 169 -0.90 16.25 12.93
CA VAL A 169 -0.89 15.92 14.36
C VAL A 169 0.37 15.15 14.76
N ARG A 170 0.88 14.28 13.89
CA ARG A 170 2.10 13.52 14.17
C ARG A 170 3.37 14.29 13.81
N GLY A 171 3.33 15.27 12.90
CA GLY A 171 4.52 16.01 12.50
C GLY A 171 5.54 15.18 11.68
N ASP A 172 5.13 14.01 11.18
CA ASP A 172 5.89 13.17 10.24
C ASP A 172 5.20 13.25 8.87
N SER A 173 5.98 13.41 7.79
CA SER A 173 5.45 13.66 6.45
C SER A 173 5.18 12.38 5.66
N PHE A 174 4.16 12.44 4.79
CA PHE A 174 3.88 11.45 3.75
C PHE A 174 4.97 11.43 2.66
N ARG A 175 6.16 10.90 2.97
CA ARG A 175 7.25 10.86 1.99
C ARG A 175 6.97 9.84 0.89
N SER A 176 6.84 10.31 -0.35
CA SER A 176 6.81 9.43 -1.51
C SER A 176 8.22 8.93 -1.82
N PHE A 177 8.33 7.74 -2.40
CA PHE A 177 9.60 7.16 -2.85
C PHE A 177 10.48 8.11 -3.69
N ARG A 178 9.89 9.06 -4.42
CA ARG A 178 10.60 9.94 -5.34
C ARG A 178 10.85 11.36 -4.81
N ALA A 179 10.17 11.76 -3.74
CA ALA A 179 10.27 13.10 -3.20
C ALA A 179 9.62 13.22 -1.81
N ASP A 180 10.13 14.18 -1.05
CA ASP A 180 9.59 14.60 0.23
C ASP A 180 8.36 15.49 0.03
N TRP A 181 7.27 14.88 -0.43
CA TRP A 181 5.98 15.56 -0.49
C TRP A 181 5.27 15.45 0.86
N ARG A 182 4.46 16.45 1.17
CA ARG A 182 3.45 16.37 2.22
C ARG A 182 2.11 16.07 1.57
N ILE A 183 1.26 15.30 2.23
CA ILE A 183 -0.07 15.03 1.67
C ILE A 183 -0.88 16.33 1.58
N ALA A 184 -0.72 17.24 2.54
CA ALA A 184 -1.33 18.57 2.50
C ALA A 184 -0.90 19.39 1.27
N ASP A 185 0.37 19.29 0.87
CA ASP A 185 0.88 19.98 -0.32
C ASP A 185 0.32 19.37 -1.60
N LEU A 186 0.15 18.06 -1.64
CA LEU A 186 -0.45 17.36 -2.79
C LEU A 186 -1.93 17.68 -2.95
N ILE A 187 -2.69 17.78 -1.85
CA ILE A 187 -4.10 18.22 -1.85
C ILE A 187 -4.19 19.64 -2.42
N ARG A 188 -3.34 20.54 -1.92
CA ARG A 188 -3.28 21.93 -2.39
C ARG A 188 -2.92 22.03 -3.87
N HIS A 189 -1.91 21.27 -4.30
CA HIS A 189 -1.50 21.21 -5.70
C HIS A 189 -2.64 20.71 -6.60
N ALA A 190 -3.37 19.67 -6.19
CA ALA A 190 -4.53 19.18 -6.92
C ALA A 190 -5.60 20.27 -7.10
N ALA A 191 -5.83 21.10 -6.07
CA ALA A 191 -6.80 22.19 -6.12
C ALA A 191 -6.33 23.41 -6.95
N GLN A 192 -5.04 23.73 -6.94
CA GLN A 192 -4.51 25.00 -7.50
C GLN A 192 -3.86 24.84 -8.88
N CYS A 193 -3.18 23.73 -9.13
CA CYS A 193 -2.40 23.51 -10.34
C CYS A 193 -3.02 22.42 -11.25
N GLY A 194 -4.12 21.83 -10.81
CA GLY A 194 -4.77 20.71 -11.47
C GLY A 194 -4.24 19.35 -11.02
N ALA A 195 -5.09 18.35 -11.16
CA ALA A 195 -4.80 16.94 -11.00
C ALA A 195 -5.42 16.18 -12.18
N PRO A 196 -5.00 14.92 -12.42
CA PRO A 196 -5.73 14.04 -13.33
C PRO A 196 -7.20 13.98 -12.94
N ASP A 197 -8.10 13.93 -13.92
CA ASP A 197 -9.53 13.75 -13.68
C ASP A 197 -9.75 12.47 -12.86
N PRO A 198 -10.37 12.55 -11.67
CA PRO A 198 -10.62 11.37 -10.86
C PRO A 198 -11.51 10.33 -11.56
N GLY A 199 -12.37 10.77 -12.49
CA GLY A 199 -13.42 9.97 -13.14
C GLY A 199 -14.53 9.55 -12.19
N VAL A 200 -14.16 8.91 -11.06
CA VAL A 200 -15.05 8.52 -9.96
C VAL A 200 -14.57 9.13 -8.67
N VAL A 201 -15.50 9.75 -7.93
CA VAL A 201 -15.25 10.21 -6.57
C VAL A 201 -15.96 9.28 -5.59
N CYS A 202 -15.20 8.56 -4.76
CA CYS A 202 -15.74 7.78 -3.66
C CYS A 202 -16.14 8.74 -2.54
N THR A 203 -17.44 8.81 -2.24
CA THR A 203 -17.96 9.77 -1.24
C THR A 203 -17.57 9.43 0.19
N ASP A 204 -17.17 8.18 0.47
CA ASP A 204 -16.68 7.75 1.79
C ASP A 204 -17.68 8.05 2.94
N ASP A 205 -18.99 7.94 2.65
CA ASP A 205 -20.09 8.16 3.61
C ASP A 205 -20.53 6.89 4.35
N GLY A 206 -19.92 5.75 4.01
CA GLY A 206 -20.26 4.45 4.59
C GLY A 206 -19.87 4.29 6.07
N PRO A 207 -20.48 3.31 6.77
CA PRO A 207 -20.16 2.99 8.16
C PRO A 207 -18.70 2.58 8.34
N GLU A 208 -18.06 1.98 7.33
CA GLU A 208 -16.66 1.57 7.36
C GLU A 208 -15.72 2.78 7.45
N PHE A 209 -15.99 3.84 6.69
CA PHE A 209 -15.20 5.07 6.73
C PHE A 209 -15.42 5.84 8.03
N THR A 210 -16.65 5.82 8.55
CA THR A 210 -16.97 6.36 9.87
C THR A 210 -16.19 5.64 10.97
N ALA A 211 -16.17 4.30 10.95
CA ALA A 211 -15.41 3.50 11.88
C ALA A 211 -13.89 3.75 11.77
N LEU A 212 -13.36 3.85 10.54
CA LEU A 212 -11.97 4.21 10.28
C LEU A 212 -11.61 5.55 10.93
N THR A 213 -12.41 6.59 10.66
CA THR A 213 -12.19 7.94 11.19
C THR A 213 -12.18 7.94 12.72
N LYS A 214 -13.15 7.24 13.34
CA LYS A 214 -13.21 7.09 14.80
C LYS A 214 -11.96 6.39 15.36
N GLN A 215 -11.50 5.31 14.73
CA GLN A 215 -10.30 4.59 15.16
C GLN A 215 -9.04 5.43 15.01
N VAL A 216 -8.90 6.16 13.91
CA VAL A 216 -7.76 7.05 13.65
C VAL A 216 -7.71 8.16 14.70
N ARG A 217 -8.82 8.86 14.93
CA ARG A 217 -8.90 9.94 15.92
C ARG A 217 -8.67 9.44 17.34
N ALA A 218 -9.22 8.29 17.71
CA ALA A 218 -8.95 7.68 19.01
C ALA A 218 -7.46 7.30 19.19
N ALA A 219 -6.79 6.84 18.13
CA ALA A 219 -5.37 6.55 18.16
C ALA A 219 -4.51 7.83 18.22
N LEU A 220 -4.97 8.93 17.62
CA LEU A 220 -4.26 10.22 17.66
C LEU A 220 -4.15 10.79 19.09
N GLN A 221 -5.12 10.49 19.95
CA GLN A 221 -5.10 10.87 21.37
C GLN A 221 -4.07 10.12 22.22
N LYS A 222 -3.44 9.08 21.67
CA LYS A 222 -2.40 8.30 22.36
C LYS A 222 -1.01 8.70 21.89
N GLU A 223 -0.03 8.58 22.77
CA GLU A 223 1.38 8.76 22.42
C GLU A 223 1.81 7.77 21.33
N PRO A 224 2.60 8.21 20.34
CA PRO A 224 3.10 7.33 19.31
C PRO A 224 4.19 6.38 19.85
N ARG A 225 4.28 5.17 19.28
CA ARG A 225 5.35 4.21 19.64
C ARG A 225 6.76 4.67 19.23
N LYS A 226 6.85 5.56 18.25
CA LYS A 226 8.10 6.16 17.78
C LYS A 226 7.93 7.65 17.69
N GLU A 227 8.92 8.35 18.23
CA GLU A 227 9.06 9.79 18.05
C GLU A 227 9.03 10.13 16.56
N PRO A 228 8.15 11.04 16.13
CA PRO A 228 8.14 11.56 14.77
C PRO A 228 9.54 12.09 14.41
N GLU A 229 10.04 11.74 13.23
CA GLU A 229 11.17 12.49 12.69
C GLU A 229 10.59 13.77 12.12
N LEU A 230 10.69 14.88 12.87
CA LEU A 230 10.38 16.22 12.37
C LEU A 230 10.99 16.35 10.98
N ALA A 231 10.18 16.71 9.99
CA ALA A 231 10.64 16.83 8.63
C ALA A 231 11.77 17.88 8.54
N ARG A 232 13.03 17.44 8.56
CA ARG A 232 14.22 18.32 8.52
C ARG A 232 14.51 18.92 7.14
N HIS A 233 13.62 18.73 6.17
CA HIS A 233 13.83 19.18 4.81
C HIS A 233 12.61 19.96 4.36
N GLY A 234 12.80 21.24 4.03
CA GLY A 234 11.79 22.05 3.37
C GLY A 234 11.33 21.31 2.12
N GLY A 235 10.01 21.10 2.00
CA GLY A 235 9.43 20.33 0.91
C GLY A 235 9.96 20.79 -0.44
N ARG A 236 10.18 19.87 -1.37
CA ARG A 236 10.52 20.25 -2.75
C ARG A 236 9.26 20.77 -3.42
N ALA A 237 9.33 21.93 -4.07
CA ALA A 237 8.20 22.50 -4.81
C ALA A 237 7.60 21.48 -5.78
N LEU A 238 6.27 21.35 -5.75
CA LEU A 238 5.53 20.38 -6.57
C LEU A 238 5.46 20.77 -8.05
N CYS A 239 5.61 22.06 -8.34
CA CYS A 239 5.77 22.70 -9.66
C CYS A 239 6.29 24.13 -9.44
N GLU A 240 6.67 24.81 -10.53
CA GLU A 240 7.26 26.17 -10.49
C GLU A 240 6.33 27.24 -9.87
N GLY A 241 5.01 26.98 -9.81
CA GLY A 241 4.01 27.89 -9.22
C GLY A 241 3.55 27.57 -7.79
N CYS A 242 4.01 26.49 -7.16
CA CYS A 242 3.61 26.15 -5.78
C CYS A 242 4.65 26.65 -4.78
N THR A 243 4.30 27.65 -3.96
CA THR A 243 5.10 28.00 -2.77
C THR A 243 4.99 26.88 -1.74
N VAL A 244 6.15 26.35 -1.34
CA VAL A 244 6.26 25.41 -0.22
C VAL A 244 6.11 26.24 1.04
N HIS A 245 5.10 25.94 1.86
CA HIS A 245 4.94 26.59 3.16
C HIS A 245 5.33 25.59 4.26
N SER A 246 6.29 26.01 5.09
CA SER A 246 6.94 25.25 6.15
C SER A 246 5.98 24.67 7.17
#